data_AF-A0AAD9WB77-F1
#
_entry.id   AF-A0AAD9WB77-F1
#
_cell.length_a   1.000
_cell.length_b   1.000
_cell.length_c   1.000
_cell.angle_alpha   90.00
_cell.angle_beta   90.00
_cell.angle_gamma   90.00
#
_symmetry.space_group_name_H-M   'P 1'
#
loop_
_entity.id
_entity.type
_entity.pdbx_description
1 polymer ?
#
loop_
_entity_poly.entity_id
_entity_poly.type
_entity_poly.pdbx_seq_one_letter_code
_entity_poly.pdbx_strand_id
1 'polypeptide(L)'
;MSMSKENTNALWNSVQDNDLPAYLKISSILLNPPTPLRNIPLRIYIPTSPTSSSPLASIKIVQTLVPPRNENGEALTLGSALNAALPSLFPSRRDAIVAEPILHGAAVPFRAPLEDLMRRLVMPMAGCI
;
A
#
# COMPACT_ATOMS: atom_id res chain seq x y z
N MET A 1 3.16 3.36 -22.14
CA MET A 1 3.84 3.60 -20.85
C MET A 1 5.20 4.20 -21.16
N SER A 2 5.45 5.45 -20.76
CA SER A 2 6.61 6.22 -21.24
C SER A 2 7.74 6.22 -20.20
N MET A 3 8.34 5.06 -19.95
CA MET A 3 9.62 4.95 -19.26
C MET A 3 10.63 4.37 -20.24
N SER A 4 11.82 4.96 -20.32
CA SER A 4 12.86 4.42 -21.20
C SER A 4 13.40 3.10 -20.64
N LYS A 5 14.03 2.31 -21.51
CA LYS A 5 14.66 1.04 -21.12
C LYS A 5 15.77 1.28 -20.10
N GLU A 6 16.51 2.38 -20.25
CA GLU A 6 17.58 2.80 -19.36
C GLU A 6 17.05 3.07 -17.94
N ASN A 7 15.94 3.80 -17.81
CA ASN A 7 15.33 4.08 -16.50
C ASN A 7 14.83 2.80 -15.81
N THR A 8 14.31 1.86 -16.59
CA THR A 8 13.81 0.58 -16.05
C THR A 8 14.97 -0.29 -15.53
N ASN A 9 16.05 -0.40 -16.30
CA ASN A 9 17.25 -1.11 -15.88
C ASN A 9 17.93 -0.45 -14.68
N ALA A 10 18.00 0.88 -14.66
CA ALA A 10 18.59 1.63 -13.55
C ALA A 10 17.78 1.46 -12.26
N LEU A 11 16.44 1.38 -12.34
CA LEU A 11 15.60 1.08 -11.18
C LEU A 11 15.89 -0.33 -10.64
N TRP A 12 16.02 -1.33 -11.52
CA TRP A 12 16.35 -2.70 -11.10
C TRP A 12 17.73 -2.79 -10.44
N ASN A 13 18.75 -2.23 -11.09
CA ASN A 13 20.13 -2.23 -10.57
C ASN A 13 20.21 -1.50 -9.22
N SER A 14 19.50 -0.38 -9.05
CA SER A 14 19.48 0.36 -7.78
C SER A 14 18.97 -0.47 -6.59
N VAL A 15 18.04 -1.41 -6.82
CA VAL A 15 17.56 -2.31 -5.77
C VAL A 15 18.58 -3.41 -5.50
N GLN A 16 19.20 -3.96 -6.54
CA GLN A 16 20.23 -4.98 -6.41
C GLN A 16 21.48 -4.48 -5.67
N ASP A 17 21.91 -3.25 -5.97
CA ASP A 17 23.10 -2.62 -5.40
C ASP A 17 22.81 -1.90 -4.07
N ASN A 18 21.56 -1.92 -3.60
CA ASN A 18 21.09 -1.23 -2.39
C ASN A 18 21.37 0.29 -2.41
N ASP A 19 21.28 0.91 -3.59
CA ASP A 19 21.47 2.36 -3.80
C ASP A 19 20.13 3.10 -3.69
N LEU A 20 19.81 3.52 -2.47
CA LEU A 20 18.61 4.28 -2.14
C LEU A 20 18.49 5.63 -2.88
N PRO A 21 19.52 6.49 -2.98
CA PRO A 21 19.37 7.76 -3.70
C PRO A 21 19.14 7.57 -5.21
N ALA A 22 19.77 6.57 -5.86
CA ALA A 22 19.49 6.26 -7.26
C ALA A 22 18.05 5.75 -7.44
N TYR A 23 17.59 4.88 -6.54
CA TYR A 23 16.22 4.36 -6.54
C TYR A 23 15.17 5.48 -6.40
N LEU A 24 15.34 6.36 -5.41
CA LEU A 24 14.40 7.46 -5.14
C LEU A 24 14.29 8.43 -6.32
N LYS A 25 15.40 8.69 -7.02
CA LYS A 25 15.40 9.56 -8.20
C LYS A 25 14.48 9.01 -9.28
N ILE A 26 14.55 7.72 -9.58
CA ILE A 26 13.77 7.09 -10.66
C ILE A 26 12.32 6.81 -10.20
N SER A 27 12.12 6.38 -8.95
CA SER A 27 10.78 6.09 -8.42
C SER A 27 9.93 7.34 -8.26
N SER A 28 10.53 8.51 -8.01
CA SER A 28 9.81 9.79 -7.96
C SER A 28 9.06 10.12 -9.26
N ILE A 29 9.55 9.64 -10.41
CA ILE A 29 8.92 9.81 -11.73
C ILE A 29 7.59 9.03 -11.80
N LEU A 30 7.54 7.85 -11.15
CA LEU A 30 6.35 7.00 -11.11
C LEU A 30 5.34 7.48 -10.06
N LEU A 31 5.83 7.99 -8.94
CA LEU A 31 5.00 8.40 -7.80
C LEU A 31 4.43 9.81 -7.94
N ASN A 32 5.08 10.69 -8.72
CA ASN A 32 4.63 12.06 -8.99
C ASN A 32 4.37 12.30 -10.49
N PRO A 33 3.44 11.56 -11.12
CA PRO A 33 3.09 11.83 -12.50
C PRO A 33 2.41 13.22 -12.62
N PRO A 34 2.56 13.89 -13.78
CA PRO A 34 1.90 15.17 -14.04
C PRO A 34 0.36 15.05 -14.07
N THR A 35 -0.18 13.84 -14.22
CA THR A 35 -1.62 13.57 -14.13
C THR A 35 -1.99 13.10 -12.73
N PRO A 36 -3.13 13.54 -12.17
CA PRO A 36 -3.59 13.07 -10.87
C PRO A 36 -3.74 11.55 -10.88
N LEU A 37 -3.28 10.91 -9.80
CA LEU A 37 -3.45 9.47 -9.61
C LEU A 37 -4.94 9.12 -9.63
N ARG A 38 -5.33 8.14 -10.44
CA ARG A 38 -6.75 7.75 -10.57
C ARG A 38 -7.15 6.77 -9.47
N ASN A 39 -6.28 5.83 -9.14
CA ASN A 39 -6.51 4.80 -8.13
C ASN A 39 -5.21 4.49 -7.41
N ILE A 40 -5.30 4.29 -6.10
CA ILE A 40 -4.23 3.77 -5.26
C ILE A 40 -4.38 2.24 -5.22
N PRO A 41 -3.38 1.48 -5.68
CA PRO A 41 -3.40 0.03 -5.57
C PRO A 41 -3.16 -0.36 -4.11
N LEU A 42 -4.16 -0.97 -3.48
CA LEU A 42 -4.07 -1.42 -2.09
C LEU A 42 -4.16 -2.95 -2.05
N ARG A 43 -3.17 -3.60 -1.43
CA ARG A 43 -3.13 -5.05 -1.21
C ARG A 43 -3.03 -5.32 0.28
N ILE A 44 -4.08 -5.93 0.83
CA ILE A 44 -4.21 -6.25 2.25
C ILE A 44 -3.92 -7.74 2.41
N TYR A 45 -3.01 -8.07 3.31
CA TYR A 45 -2.70 -9.43 3.72
C TYR A 45 -3.34 -9.68 5.09
N ILE A 46 -4.17 -10.71 5.18
CA ILE A 46 -4.86 -11.10 6.41
C ILE A 46 -4.33 -12.48 6.81
N PRO A 47 -3.46 -12.56 7.83
CA PRO A 47 -3.06 -13.84 8.38
C PRO A 47 -4.25 -14.45 9.13
N THR A 48 -4.58 -15.70 8.81
CA THR A 48 -5.57 -16.47 9.57
C THR A 48 -4.84 -17.53 10.39
N SER A 49 -5.13 -17.56 11.70
CA SER A 49 -4.57 -18.58 12.57
C SER A 49 -5.19 -19.94 12.25
N PRO A 50 -4.41 -21.04 12.31
CA PRO A 50 -4.93 -22.37 12.07
C PRO A 50 -6.06 -22.64 13.07
N THR A 51 -7.21 -23.05 12.56
CA THR A 51 -8.40 -23.41 13.35
C THR A 51 -8.59 -24.93 13.25
N SER A 52 -9.32 -25.58 14.16
CA SER A 52 -9.54 -27.04 14.11
C SER A 52 -10.11 -27.56 12.79
N SER A 53 -10.71 -26.70 11.96
CA SER A 53 -11.21 -27.00 10.61
C SER A 53 -10.19 -26.76 9.48
N SER A 54 -9.10 -26.03 9.74
CA SER A 54 -8.03 -25.75 8.78
C SER A 54 -6.67 -25.72 9.52
N PRO A 55 -5.92 -26.84 9.53
CA PRO A 55 -4.70 -26.98 10.32
C PRO A 55 -3.51 -26.18 9.78
N LEU A 56 -3.61 -25.65 8.55
CA LEU A 56 -2.60 -24.79 7.94
C LEU A 56 -2.97 -23.32 8.16
N ALA A 57 -2.00 -22.52 8.62
CA ALA A 57 -2.10 -21.07 8.62
C ALA A 57 -2.25 -20.60 7.17
N SER A 58 -3.34 -19.90 6.86
CA SER A 58 -3.62 -19.42 5.50
C SER A 58 -3.56 -17.89 5.47
N ILE A 59 -3.04 -17.33 4.37
CA ILE A 59 -2.97 -15.88 4.18
C ILE A 59 -4.01 -15.51 3.12
N LYS A 60 -5.05 -14.78 3.54
CA LYS A 60 -6.04 -14.24 2.61
C LYS A 60 -5.52 -12.91 2.07
N ILE A 61 -5.57 -12.77 0.75
CA ILE A 61 -5.11 -11.57 0.05
C ILE A 61 -6.33 -10.86 -0.53
N VAL A 62 -6.47 -9.58 -0.21
CA VAL A 62 -7.53 -8.72 -0.72
C VAL A 62 -6.91 -7.55 -1.46
N GLN A 63 -7.20 -7.42 -2.74
CA GLN A 63 -6.73 -6.32 -3.57
C GLN A 63 -7.91 -5.45 -3.96
N THR A 64 -7.83 -4.16 -3.65
CA THR A 64 -8.87 -3.18 -3.96
C THR A 64 -8.30 -1.96 -4.65
N LEU A 65 -9.09 -1.39 -5.56
CA LEU A 65 -8.77 -0.13 -6.23
C LEU A 65 -9.48 0.98 -5.47
N VAL A 66 -8.71 1.81 -4.78
CA VAL A 66 -9.25 2.86 -3.92
C VAL A 66 -8.97 4.22 -4.55
N PRO A 67 -9.96 5.12 -4.72
CA PRO A 67 -9.69 6.47 -5.21
C PRO A 67 -8.87 7.25 -4.17
N PRO A 68 -7.91 8.08 -4.58
CA PRO A 68 -7.08 8.84 -3.64
C PRO A 68 -7.86 9.95 -2.91
N ARG A 69 -8.97 10.42 -3.49
CA ARG A 69 -9.80 11.50 -2.95
C ARG A 69 -11.26 11.08 -2.87
N ASN A 70 -11.98 11.64 -1.90
CA ASN A 70 -13.43 11.50 -1.79
C ASN A 70 -14.15 12.40 -2.84
N GLU A 71 -15.47 12.30 -2.90
CA GLU A 71 -16.31 13.12 -3.80
C GLU A 71 -16.19 14.63 -3.52
N ASN A 72 -15.84 15.00 -2.29
CA ASN A 72 -15.61 16.38 -1.86
C ASN A 72 -14.18 16.88 -2.19
N GLY A 73 -13.34 16.05 -2.81
CA GLY A 73 -11.96 16.38 -3.17
C GLY A 73 -10.95 16.31 -2.01
N GLU A 74 -11.35 15.85 -0.82
CA GLU A 74 -10.48 15.64 0.33
C GLU A 74 -9.71 14.32 0.21
N ALA A 75 -8.52 14.26 0.78
CA ALA A 75 -7.69 13.06 0.79
C ALA A 75 -8.38 11.91 1.53
N LEU A 76 -8.48 10.74 0.89
CA LEU A 76 -9.06 9.57 1.52
C LEU A 76 -8.12 9.04 2.60
N THR A 77 -8.67 8.73 3.78
CA THR A 77 -7.91 8.17 4.89
C THR A 77 -7.87 6.65 4.85
N LEU A 78 -6.82 6.06 5.45
CA LEU A 78 -6.68 4.61 5.55
C LEU A 78 -7.89 3.96 6.20
N GLY A 79 -8.42 4.54 7.28
CA GLY A 79 -9.58 3.99 7.99
C GLY A 79 -10.85 3.96 7.14
N SER A 80 -11.09 4.97 6.31
CA SER A 80 -12.22 4.97 5.39
C SER A 80 -12.06 3.93 4.28
N ALA A 81 -10.83 3.75 3.77
CA ALA A 81 -10.53 2.74 2.75
C ALA A 81 -10.68 1.31 3.29
N LEU A 82 -10.19 1.05 4.51
CA LEU A 82 -10.29 -0.26 5.15
C LEU A 82 -11.73 -0.62 5.53
N ASN A 83 -12.50 0.35 6.03
CA ASN A 83 -13.92 0.15 6.32
C ASN A 83 -14.73 -0.18 5.06
N ALA A 84 -14.42 0.46 3.92
CA ALA A 84 -15.07 0.17 2.65
C ALA A 84 -14.68 -1.20 2.07
N ALA A 85 -13.41 -1.60 2.20
CA ALA A 85 -12.92 -2.88 1.68
C ALA A 85 -13.30 -4.09 2.55
N LEU A 86 -13.26 -3.93 3.87
CA LEU A 86 -13.40 -5.00 4.85
C LEU A 86 -14.21 -4.51 6.08
N PRO A 87 -15.52 -4.24 5.93
CA PRO A 87 -16.32 -3.67 7.00
C PRO A 87 -16.43 -4.58 8.24
N SER A 88 -16.29 -5.90 8.07
CA SER A 88 -16.33 -6.85 9.20
C SER A 88 -15.07 -6.83 10.08
N LEU A 89 -13.90 -6.54 9.50
CA LEU A 89 -12.64 -6.43 10.24
C LEU A 89 -12.36 -5.01 10.71
N PHE A 90 -12.89 -4.02 10.00
CA PHE A 90 -12.72 -2.60 10.33
C PHE A 90 -14.08 -1.92 10.37
N PRO A 91 -14.91 -2.17 11.41
CA PRO A 91 -16.21 -1.51 11.55
C PRO A 91 -16.06 0.00 11.80
N SER A 92 -14.94 0.42 12.39
CA SER A 92 -14.63 1.81 12.72
C SER A 92 -13.61 2.41 11.75
N ARG A 93 -13.83 3.68 11.40
CA ARG A 93 -12.93 4.47 10.53
C ARG A 93 -11.85 5.23 11.31
N ARG A 94 -11.95 5.31 12.63
CA ARG A 94 -11.11 6.14 13.50
C ARG A 94 -10.20 5.32 14.41
N ASP A 95 -10.70 4.19 14.89
CA ASP A 95 -10.08 3.38 15.93
C ASP A 95 -9.97 1.91 15.49
N ALA A 96 -8.84 1.28 15.83
CA ALA A 96 -8.64 -0.17 15.71
C ALA A 96 -9.40 -0.86 16.85
N ILE A 97 -10.53 -1.49 16.54
CA ILE A 97 -11.30 -2.25 17.52
C ILE A 97 -11.00 -3.75 17.40
N VAL A 98 -10.96 -4.27 16.17
CA VAL A 98 -10.86 -5.71 15.90
C VAL A 98 -9.48 -6.07 15.36
N ALA A 99 -8.93 -5.24 14.47
CA ALA A 99 -7.65 -5.48 13.83
C ALA A 99 -6.85 -4.18 13.75
N GLU A 100 -5.53 -4.32 13.81
CA GLU A 100 -4.58 -3.22 13.68
C GLU A 100 -3.85 -3.30 12.33
N PRO A 101 -3.87 -2.21 11.52
CA PRO A 101 -3.18 -2.20 10.24
C PRO A 101 -1.68 -1.98 10.46
N ILE A 102 -0.88 -2.93 9.99
CA ILE A 102 0.58 -2.88 10.04
C ILE A 102 1.11 -2.61 8.63
N LEU A 103 2.00 -1.63 8.50
CA LEU A 103 2.71 -1.30 7.27
C LEU A 103 4.20 -1.13 7.59
N HIS A 104 5.08 -1.85 6.87
CA HIS A 104 6.53 -1.89 7.15
C HIS A 104 6.89 -2.23 8.59
N GLY A 105 6.08 -3.07 9.25
CA GLY A 105 6.31 -3.48 10.65
C GLY A 105 5.88 -2.46 11.70
N ALA A 106 5.32 -1.31 11.31
CA ALA A 106 4.77 -0.32 12.23
C ALA A 106 3.24 -0.22 12.11
N ALA A 107 2.57 0.03 13.23
CA ALA A 107 1.15 0.34 13.24
C ALA A 107 0.88 1.68 12.55
N VAL A 108 -0.10 1.72 11.64
CA VAL A 108 -0.46 2.94 10.90
C VAL A 108 -1.73 3.55 11.47
N PRO A 109 -1.75 4.86 11.77
CA PRO A 109 -2.97 5.50 12.25
C PRO A 109 -4.04 5.57 11.16
N PHE A 110 -5.30 5.33 11.53
CA PHE A 110 -6.45 5.31 10.61
C PHE A 110 -6.70 6.66 9.94
N ARG A 111 -6.26 7.75 10.57
CA ARG A 111 -6.38 9.13 10.06
C ARG A 111 -5.30 9.47 9.03
N ALA A 112 -4.31 8.61 8.81
CA ALA A 112 -3.29 8.87 7.80
C ALA A 112 -3.91 8.96 6.40
N PRO A 113 -3.58 10.01 5.62
CA PRO A 113 -4.04 10.12 4.25
C PRO A 113 -3.35 9.07 3.36
N LEU A 114 -4.14 8.37 2.56
CA LEU A 114 -3.67 7.24 1.76
C LEU A 114 -2.68 7.67 0.67
N GLU A 115 -2.81 8.89 0.16
CA GLU A 115 -1.89 9.48 -0.81
C GLU A 115 -0.47 9.62 -0.25
N ASP A 116 -0.34 10.09 1.00
CA ASP A 116 0.98 10.22 1.63
C ASP A 116 1.58 8.85 1.97
N LEU A 117 0.73 7.90 2.40
CA LEU A 117 1.17 6.52 2.63
C LEU A 117 1.70 5.90 1.35
N MET A 118 1.02 6.08 0.22
CA MET A 118 1.49 5.59 -1.07
C MET A 118 2.82 6.24 -1.47
N ARG A 119 2.98 7.55 -1.29
CA ARG A 119 4.22 8.25 -1.70
C ARG A 119 5.42 7.87 -0.83
N ARG A 120 5.22 7.64 0.47
CA ARG A 120 6.30 7.43 1.45
C ARG A 120 6.63 5.98 1.74
N LEU A 121 5.66 5.09 1.58
CA LEU A 121 5.72 3.71 2.07
C LEU A 121 5.47 2.69 0.96
N VAL A 122 5.63 3.08 -0.32
CA VAL A 122 5.72 2.09 -1.39
C VAL A 122 7.04 1.33 -1.24
N MET A 123 6.91 0.04 -0.94
CA MET A 123 8.04 -0.89 -0.91
C MET A 123 8.59 -1.05 -2.34
N PRO A 124 9.91 -1.06 -2.55
CA PRO A 124 10.44 -1.68 -3.76
C PRO A 124 9.96 -3.13 -3.76
N MET A 125 9.15 -3.51 -4.76
CA MET A 125 8.59 -4.88 -4.92
C MET A 125 9.68 -5.96 -5.16
N ALA A 126 10.95 -5.65 -4.90
CA ALA A 126 12.09 -6.53 -5.04
C ALA A 126 12.74 -6.69 -3.66
N GLY A 127 12.42 -7.79 -2.98
CA GLY A 127 13.14 -8.23 -1.79
C GLY A 127 12.31 -8.32 -0.51
N CYS A 128 11.35 -9.25 -0.48
CA CYS A 128 10.94 -9.99 0.72
C CYS A 128 10.07 -11.17 0.25
N ILE A 129 10.75 -12.21 -0.23
CA ILE A 129 10.29 -13.61 -0.21
C ILE A 129 11.31 -14.34 0.66
#